data_AF-A0AAU3E311-F1
#
_entry.id   AF-A0AAU3E311-F1
#
_cell.length_a   1.000
_cell.length_b   1.000
_cell.length_c   1.000
_cell.angle_alpha   90.00
_cell.angle_beta   90.00
_cell.angle_gamma   90.00
#
_symmetry.space_group_name_H-M   'P 1'
#
loop_
_entity.id
_entity.type
_entity.pdbx_description
1 polymer ?
#
loop_
_entity_poly.entity_id
_entity_poly.type
_entity_poly.pdbx_seq_one_letter_code
_entity_poly.pdbx_strand_id
1 'polypeptide(L)'
;MDGELADLIGRLATENPSWGYVRIQGELRKLGHRVSRATIQRLLHGRRIPPAPQRSQTTWRQFLRTQAGTLACDFLHVDCAVTLRRVYVFFVIEVGTRYVHVLGVTTNPDGAWTAQAARNLLMDLGEHADQFSSSSATAPASSPASSTRSSPPPASK
;
A
#
# COMPACT_ATOMS: atom_id res chain seq x y z
N MET A 1 11.88 -44.56 -2.34
CA MET A 1 11.35 -43.45 -1.54
C MET A 1 9.90 -43.34 -1.90
N ASP A 2 9.00 -43.48 -0.94
CA ASP A 2 7.57 -43.55 -1.22
C ASP A 2 7.11 -42.19 -1.76
N GLY A 3 6.45 -42.18 -2.92
CA GLY A 3 6.00 -40.94 -3.57
C GLY A 3 5.12 -40.07 -2.66
N GLU A 4 4.35 -40.72 -1.79
CA GLU A 4 3.50 -40.07 -0.79
C GLU A 4 4.30 -39.23 0.22
N LEU A 5 5.43 -39.75 0.70
CA LEU A 5 6.30 -39.02 1.63
C LEU A 5 6.98 -37.82 0.92
N ALA A 6 7.35 -37.98 -0.35
CA ALA A 6 7.90 -36.91 -1.16
C ALA A 6 6.89 -35.77 -1.34
N ASP A 7 5.62 -36.11 -1.57
CA ASP A 7 4.54 -35.15 -1.72
C ASP A 7 4.18 -34.47 -0.39
N LEU A 8 4.19 -35.22 0.72
CA LEU A 8 4.02 -34.65 2.06
C LEU A 8 5.11 -33.63 2.39
N ILE A 9 6.39 -33.97 2.12
CA ILE A 9 7.52 -33.03 2.33
C ILE A 9 7.34 -31.77 1.49
N GLY A 10 6.95 -31.92 0.22
CA GLY A 10 6.69 -30.80 -0.69
C GLY A 10 5.56 -29.90 -0.18
N ARG A 11 4.44 -30.49 0.23
CA ARG A 11 3.29 -29.77 0.77
C ARG A 11 3.63 -29.00 2.03
N LEU A 12 4.29 -29.63 3.02
CA LEU A 12 4.72 -28.97 4.26
C LEU A 12 5.64 -27.77 3.97
N ALA A 13 6.53 -27.88 2.99
CA ALA A 13 7.45 -26.80 2.61
C ALA A 13 6.75 -25.63 1.92
N THR A 14 5.70 -25.88 1.13
CA THR A 14 4.95 -24.86 0.39
C THR A 14 3.91 -24.16 1.27
N GLU A 15 3.19 -24.92 2.10
CA GLU A 15 2.19 -24.38 3.02
C GLU A 15 2.82 -23.62 4.18
N ASN A 16 4.08 -23.92 4.53
CA ASN A 16 4.81 -23.24 5.60
C ASN A 16 6.14 -22.67 5.09
N PRO A 17 6.11 -21.54 4.35
CA PRO A 17 7.29 -20.97 3.70
C PRO A 17 8.45 -20.63 4.65
N SER A 18 8.15 -20.30 5.91
CA SER A 18 9.16 -19.96 6.92
C SER A 18 9.86 -21.18 7.52
N TRP A 19 9.38 -22.41 7.28
CA TRP A 19 9.93 -23.61 7.91
C TRP A 19 11.24 -24.05 7.25
N GLY A 20 12.32 -24.06 8.04
CA GLY A 20 13.60 -24.66 7.68
C GLY A 20 13.57 -26.19 7.71
N TYR A 21 14.60 -26.82 7.13
CA TYR A 21 14.67 -28.28 6.98
C TYR A 21 14.58 -29.05 8.31
N VAL A 22 15.15 -28.52 9.38
CA VAL A 22 15.11 -29.13 10.71
C VAL A 22 13.70 -29.09 11.31
N ARG A 23 12.94 -28.01 11.07
CA ARG A 23 11.55 -27.90 11.51
C ARG A 23 10.67 -28.91 10.76
N ILE A 24 10.80 -28.97 9.45
CA ILE A 24 10.10 -29.97 8.61
C ILE A 24 10.45 -31.39 9.06
N GLN A 25 11.73 -31.68 9.35
CA GLN A 25 12.16 -32.97 9.88
C GLN A 25 11.48 -33.30 11.22
N GLY A 26 11.36 -32.32 12.13
CA GLY A 26 10.70 -32.48 13.41
C GLY A 26 9.21 -32.82 13.26
N GLU A 27 8.50 -32.13 12.36
CA GLU A 27 7.09 -32.43 12.09
C GLU A 27 6.89 -33.80 11.45
N LEU A 28 7.74 -34.18 10.49
CA LEU A 28 7.70 -35.53 9.91
C LEU A 28 7.96 -36.62 10.95
N ARG A 29 8.85 -36.36 11.92
CA ARG A 29 9.12 -37.29 13.02
C ARG A 29 7.90 -37.49 13.91
N LYS A 30 7.10 -36.43 14.16
CA LYS A 30 5.84 -36.54 14.92
C LYS A 30 4.80 -37.38 14.18
N LEU A 31 4.82 -37.35 12.85
CA LEU A 31 3.96 -38.15 11.98
C LEU A 31 4.49 -39.60 11.77
N GLY A 32 5.56 -39.99 12.45
CA GLY A 32 6.15 -41.34 12.36
C GLY A 32 7.15 -41.53 11.22
N HIS A 33 7.40 -40.50 10.39
CA HIS A 33 8.34 -40.60 9.28
C HIS A 33 9.77 -40.22 9.70
N ARG A 34 10.70 -41.17 9.59
CA ARG A 34 12.14 -40.93 9.84
C ARG A 34 12.85 -40.55 8.55
N VAL A 35 13.07 -39.25 8.36
CA VAL A 35 13.78 -38.69 7.19
C VAL A 35 14.97 -37.86 7.65
N SER A 36 16.10 -37.94 6.93
CA SER A 36 17.26 -37.09 7.20
C SER A 36 17.06 -35.67 6.67
N ARG A 37 17.71 -34.68 7.29
CA ARG A 37 17.74 -33.29 6.78
C ARG A 37 18.25 -33.23 5.34
N ALA A 38 19.30 -33.99 5.02
CA ALA A 38 19.91 -34.03 3.69
C ALA A 38 18.94 -34.57 2.63
N THR A 39 18.12 -35.54 3.02
CA THR A 39 17.08 -36.12 2.17
C THR A 39 15.99 -35.09 1.85
N ILE A 40 15.51 -34.36 2.86
CA ILE A 40 14.55 -33.25 2.69
C ILE A 40 15.14 -32.17 1.78
N GLN A 41 16.40 -31.78 2.02
CA GLN A 41 17.09 -30.78 1.21
C GLN A 41 17.21 -31.21 -0.26
N ARG A 42 17.66 -32.44 -0.51
CA ARG A 42 17.84 -32.98 -1.87
C ARG A 42 16.51 -33.04 -2.62
N LEU A 43 15.44 -33.44 -1.94
CA LEU A 43 14.09 -33.51 -2.50
C LEU A 43 13.54 -32.11 -2.86
N LEU A 44 13.65 -31.16 -1.94
CA LEU A 44 13.16 -29.79 -2.18
C LEU A 44 14.00 -29.07 -3.26
N HIS A 45 15.30 -29.32 -3.34
CA HIS A 45 16.14 -28.85 -4.46
C HIS A 45 15.70 -29.45 -5.79
N GLY A 46 15.43 -30.77 -5.84
CA GLY A 46 14.92 -31.44 -7.04
C GLY A 46 13.59 -30.85 -7.53
N ARG A 47 12.74 -30.39 -6.61
CA ARG A 47 11.46 -29.71 -6.91
C ARG A 47 11.59 -28.20 -7.13
N ARG A 48 12.81 -27.64 -7.17
CA ARG A 48 13.10 -26.20 -7.30
C ARG A 48 12.43 -25.33 -6.22
N ILE A 49 12.17 -25.88 -5.03
CA ILE A 49 11.62 -25.12 -3.92
C ILE A 49 12.78 -24.47 -3.15
N PRO A 50 12.91 -23.12 -3.12
CA PRO A 50 14.06 -22.43 -2.53
C PRO A 50 14.19 -22.74 -1.03
N PRO A 51 15.32 -22.56 -0.34
CA PRO A 51 15.39 -22.76 1.11
C PRO A 51 14.53 -21.73 1.87
N ALA A 52 14.08 -22.05 3.08
CA ALA A 52 13.65 -21.01 4.02
C ALA A 52 14.89 -20.24 4.53
N PRO A 53 14.82 -18.90 4.70
CA PRO A 53 13.65 -18.02 4.66
C PRO A 53 13.37 -17.42 3.26
N GLN A 54 14.11 -17.82 2.22
CA GLN A 54 13.94 -17.26 0.87
C GLN A 54 12.53 -17.53 0.31
N ARG A 55 11.91 -18.66 0.70
CA ARG A 55 10.48 -18.96 0.46
C ARG A 55 9.52 -17.93 1.07
N SER A 56 9.85 -17.37 2.23
CA SER A 56 9.00 -16.44 2.99
C SER A 56 9.37 -14.97 2.76
N GLN A 57 10.29 -14.66 1.84
CA GLN A 57 10.63 -13.28 1.54
C GLN A 57 9.49 -12.62 0.76
N THR A 58 8.77 -11.72 1.43
CA THR A 58 7.87 -10.79 0.77
C THR A 58 8.69 -9.89 -0.13
N THR A 59 8.42 -9.91 -1.44
CA THR A 59 9.07 -8.97 -2.35
C THR A 59 8.63 -7.54 -2.02
N TRP A 60 9.50 -6.55 -2.27
CA TRP A 60 9.13 -5.14 -2.12
C TRP A 60 7.84 -4.78 -2.87
N ARG A 61 7.63 -5.35 -4.06
CA ARG A 61 6.39 -5.18 -4.83
C ARG A 61 5.17 -5.74 -4.12
N GLN A 62 5.28 -6.92 -3.52
CA GLN A 62 4.18 -7.52 -2.78
C GLN A 62 3.87 -6.72 -1.51
N PHE A 63 4.89 -6.25 -0.81
CA PHE A 63 4.72 -5.35 0.32
C PHE A 63 3.99 -4.06 -0.08
N LEU A 64 4.44 -3.37 -1.14
CA LEU A 64 3.81 -2.15 -1.64
C LEU A 64 2.36 -2.39 -2.10
N ARG A 65 2.07 -3.53 -2.74
CA ARG A 65 0.69 -3.89 -3.11
C ARG A 65 -0.21 -4.06 -1.87
N THR A 66 0.28 -4.69 -0.82
CA THR A 66 -0.46 -4.83 0.44
C THR A 66 -0.67 -3.47 1.13
N GLN A 67 0.27 -2.54 0.97
CA GLN A 67 0.22 -1.19 1.56
C GLN A 67 -0.43 -0.15 0.64
N ALA A 68 -1.04 -0.53 -0.48
CA ALA A 68 -1.55 0.41 -1.47
C ALA A 68 -2.67 1.32 -0.94
N GLY A 69 -3.41 0.89 0.09
CA GLY A 69 -4.43 1.70 0.77
C GLY A 69 -3.90 2.55 1.94
N THR A 70 -2.58 2.57 2.16
CA THR A 70 -1.96 3.28 3.29
C THR A 70 -1.43 4.65 2.82
N LEU A 71 -1.52 5.63 3.72
CA LEU A 71 -0.85 6.92 3.58
C LEU A 71 0.50 6.88 4.28
N ALA A 72 1.55 7.41 3.64
CA ALA A 72 2.85 7.62 4.26
C ALA A 72 3.10 9.13 4.39
N CYS A 73 3.61 9.57 5.54
CA CYS A 73 3.91 10.98 5.79
C CYS A 73 5.41 11.17 6.06
N ASP A 74 5.98 12.26 5.58
CA ASP A 74 7.37 12.61 5.85
C ASP A 74 7.61 14.12 5.69
N PHE A 75 8.81 14.56 6.06
CA PHE A 75 9.31 15.91 5.85
C PHE A 75 10.42 15.91 4.81
N LEU A 76 10.36 16.89 3.91
CA LEU A 76 11.52 17.30 3.13
C LEU A 76 11.92 18.70 3.55
N HIS A 77 13.20 19.05 3.36
CA HIS A 77 13.65 20.42 3.55
C HIS A 77 14.21 20.98 2.26
N VAL A 78 13.98 22.27 2.06
CA VAL A 78 14.52 23.04 0.93
C VAL A 78 15.37 24.15 1.51
N ASP A 79 16.62 24.20 1.07
CA ASP A 79 17.53 25.29 1.39
C ASP A 79 17.40 26.37 0.32
N CYS A 80 16.90 27.53 0.72
CA CYS A 80 16.75 28.67 -0.18
C CYS A 80 18.11 29.36 -0.35
N ALA A 81 18.77 29.14 -1.50
CA ALA A 81 20.10 29.70 -1.78
C ALA A 81 20.17 31.24 -1.66
N VAL A 82 19.09 31.94 -2.02
CA VAL A 82 19.04 33.42 -1.99
C VAL A 82 18.86 33.97 -0.58
N THR A 83 18.06 33.29 0.25
CA THR A 83 17.71 33.78 1.60
C THR A 83 18.51 33.08 2.71
N LEU A 84 19.33 32.09 2.35
CA LEU A 84 20.09 31.22 3.26
C LEU A 84 19.22 30.63 4.39
N ARG A 85 17.94 30.38 4.08
CA ARG A 85 16.96 29.83 5.02
C ARG A 85 16.56 28.43 4.60
N ARG A 86 16.49 27.54 5.60
CA ARG A 86 15.89 26.21 5.47
C ARG A 86 14.41 26.28 5.74
N VAL A 87 13.60 25.75 4.84
CA VAL A 87 12.17 25.52 5.04
C VAL A 87 11.90 24.02 5.03
N TYR A 88 11.02 23.58 5.91
CA TYR A 88 10.55 22.21 6.02
C TYR A 88 9.15 22.12 5.42
N VAL A 89 8.94 21.14 4.55
CA VAL A 89 7.66 20.84 3.91
C VAL A 89 7.17 19.53 4.47
N PHE A 90 6.01 19.56 5.13
CA PHE A 90 5.32 18.35 5.57
C PHE A 90 4.40 17.87 4.47
N PHE A 91 4.52 16.61 4.08
CA PHE A 91 3.73 16.03 3.01
C PHE A 91 3.26 14.62 3.35
N VAL A 92 2.19 14.20 2.68
CA VAL A 92 1.64 12.85 2.72
C VAL A 92 1.59 12.32 1.30
N ILE A 93 1.95 11.05 1.11
CA ILE A 93 1.82 10.35 -0.16
C ILE A 93 0.87 9.16 0.00
N GLU A 94 -0.06 9.05 -0.93
CA GLU A 94 -0.86 7.85 -1.13
C GLU A 94 0.02 6.76 -1.77
N VAL A 95 0.25 5.65 -1.06
CA VAL A 95 1.18 4.62 -1.53
C VAL A 95 0.68 3.97 -2.84
N GLY A 96 -0.64 3.78 -2.98
CA GLY A 96 -1.24 3.17 -4.16
C GLY A 96 -1.27 4.06 -5.41
N THR A 97 -1.70 5.31 -5.29
CA THR A 97 -1.85 6.25 -6.42
C THR A 97 -0.58 7.05 -6.70
N ARG A 98 0.36 7.08 -5.74
CA ARG A 98 1.57 7.93 -5.75
C ARG A 98 1.25 9.43 -5.77
N TYR A 99 0.02 9.81 -5.40
CA TYR A 99 -0.39 11.20 -5.29
C TYR A 99 0.16 11.81 -4.00
N VAL A 100 0.70 13.03 -4.09
CA VAL A 100 1.35 13.74 -2.98
C VAL A 100 0.51 14.93 -2.55
N HIS A 101 0.20 15.00 -1.27
CA HIS A 101 -0.47 16.10 -0.60
C HIS A 101 0.53 16.90 0.20
N VAL A 102 0.60 18.22 -0.02
CA VAL A 102 1.44 19.12 0.77
C VAL A 102 0.60 19.71 1.89
N LEU A 103 0.94 19.38 3.14
CA LEU A 103 0.14 19.76 4.31
C LEU A 103 0.56 21.12 4.88
N GLY A 104 1.82 21.52 4.64
CA GLY A 104 2.30 22.83 5.04
C GLY A 104 3.80 23.02 4.90
N VAL A 105 4.22 24.28 4.97
CA VAL A 105 5.63 24.69 4.91
C VAL A 105 5.94 25.58 6.11
N THR A 106 7.03 25.30 6.81
CA THR A 106 7.46 26.08 7.99
C THR A 106 8.97 26.08 8.12
N THR A 107 9.55 27.14 8.69
CA THR A 107 10.97 27.18 9.05
C THR A 107 11.27 26.49 10.38
N ASN A 108 10.25 26.21 11.19
CA ASN A 108 10.40 25.63 12.52
C ASN A 108 9.28 24.58 12.75
N PRO A 109 9.41 23.36 12.21
CA PRO A 109 8.43 22.31 12.44
C PRO A 109 8.48 21.85 13.89
N ASP A 110 7.35 21.96 14.60
CA ASP A 110 7.18 21.39 15.92
C ASP A 110 6.03 20.37 15.95
N GLY A 111 5.89 19.65 17.06
CA GLY A 111 4.87 18.62 17.20
C GLY A 111 3.44 19.16 17.14
N ALA A 112 3.20 20.36 17.67
CA ALA A 112 1.86 20.95 17.71
C ALA A 112 1.40 21.37 16.30
N TRP A 113 2.28 22.03 15.56
CA TRP A 113 2.07 22.39 14.17
C TRP A 113 1.87 21.15 13.28
N THR A 114 2.70 20.12 13.46
CA THR A 114 2.60 18.86 12.69
C THR A 114 1.28 18.16 12.96
N ALA A 115 0.86 18.07 14.23
CA ALA A 115 -0.41 17.49 14.60
C ALA A 115 -1.59 18.27 14.02
N GLN A 116 -1.50 19.62 13.98
CA GLN A 116 -2.54 20.44 13.37
C GLN A 116 -2.61 20.24 11.86
N ALA A 117 -1.46 20.20 11.17
CA ALA A 117 -1.40 19.95 9.74
C ALA A 117 -1.98 18.58 9.38
N ALA A 118 -1.70 17.54 10.17
CA ALA A 118 -2.31 16.22 10.02
C ALA A 118 -3.82 16.22 10.28
N ARG A 119 -4.30 16.95 11.30
CA ARG A 119 -5.74 17.11 11.56
C ARG A 119 -6.46 17.76 10.39
N ASN A 120 -5.87 18.81 9.80
CA ASN A 120 -6.46 19.49 8.65
C ASN A 120 -6.63 18.52 7.47
N LEU A 121 -5.63 17.67 7.20
CA LEU A 121 -5.75 16.61 6.18
C LEU A 121 -6.89 15.63 6.48
N LEU A 122 -7.02 15.18 7.73
CA LEU A 122 -8.07 14.23 8.11
C LEU A 122 -9.48 14.83 7.99
N MET A 123 -9.63 16.12 8.30
CA MET A 123 -10.89 16.84 8.10
C MET A 123 -11.24 16.88 6.60
N ASP A 124 -10.29 17.29 5.75
CA ASP A 124 -10.46 17.36 4.31
C ASP A 124 -10.79 15.98 3.70
N LEU A 125 -10.07 14.94 4.12
CA LEU A 125 -10.32 13.56 3.64
C LEU A 125 -11.69 13.03 4.10
N GLY A 126 -12.15 13.41 5.30
CA GLY A 126 -13.48 13.10 5.81
C GLY A 126 -14.59 13.75 4.97
N GLU A 127 -14.44 15.03 4.63
CA GLU A 127 -15.38 15.74 3.75
C GLU A 127 -15.44 15.12 2.34
N HIS A 128 -14.31 14.67 1.80
CA HIS A 128 -14.26 13.95 0.52
C HIS A 128 -14.91 12.55 0.61
N ALA A 129 -14.72 11.81 1.70
CA ALA A 129 -15.37 10.52 1.91
C ALA A 129 -16.90 10.64 2.02
N ASP A 130 -17.39 11.72 2.65
CA ASP A 130 -18.81 12.02 2.74
C ASP A 130 -19.40 12.38 1.35
N GLN A 131 -18.66 13.10 0.49
CA GLN A 131 -19.07 13.36 -0.90
C GLN A 131 -19.09 12.10 -1.79
N PHE A 132 -18.20 11.14 -1.53
CA PHE A 132 -18.23 9.83 -2.19
C PHE A 132 -19.47 9.02 -1.80
N SER A 133 -19.93 9.12 -0.55
CA SER A 133 -21.14 8.44 -0.08
C SER A 133 -22.42 9.07 -0.64
N SER A 134 -22.46 10.40 -0.81
CA SER A 134 -23.63 11.12 -1.33
C SER A 134 -23.82 11.02 -2.85
N SER A 135 -22.82 10.53 -3.59
CA SER A 135 -22.89 10.38 -5.06
C SER A 135 -23.49 9.04 -5.52
N SER A 136 -23.90 8.18 -4.58
CA SER A 136 -24.55 6.88 -4.86
C SER A 136 -26.08 6.90 -4.69
N ALA A 137 -26.72 8.06 -4.86
CA ALA A 137 -28.18 8.17 -4.95
C ALA A 137 -28.58 8.91 -6.23
N THR A 138 -28.93 8.10 -7.23
CA THR A 138 -29.92 8.34 -8.30
C THR A 138 -29.93 9.73 -8.95
N ALA A 139 -29.35 9.79 -10.15
CA ALA A 139 -29.70 10.80 -11.15
C ALA A 139 -31.20 10.73 -11.50
N PRO A 140 -31.94 11.85 -11.54
CA PRO A 140 -33.13 11.93 -12.37
C PRO A 140 -32.74 12.25 -13.81
N ALA A 141 -33.44 11.59 -14.71
CA ALA A 141 -33.28 11.63 -16.16
C ALA A 141 -33.36 13.04 -16.77
N SER A 142 -32.70 13.15 -17.92
CA SER A 142 -32.48 14.31 -18.77
C SER A 142 -33.71 14.96 -19.43
N SER A 143 -33.61 16.30 -19.59
CA SER A 143 -33.96 17.13 -20.78
C SER A 143 -35.43 17.47 -21.08
N PRO A 144 -35.77 18.60 -21.78
CA PRO A 144 -34.96 19.26 -22.82
C PRO A 144 -34.89 20.81 -22.83
N ALA A 145 -34.08 21.28 -23.78
CA ALA A 145 -33.81 22.67 -24.15
C ALA A 145 -35.04 23.54 -24.42
N SER A 146 -34.90 24.85 -24.18
CA SER A 146 -35.76 25.90 -24.72
C SER A 146 -34.95 27.13 -25.09
N SER A 147 -34.72 27.24 -26.40
CA SER A 147 -34.61 28.43 -27.25
C SER A 147 -34.13 29.75 -26.64
N THR A 148 -32.91 30.12 -27.04
CA THR A 148 -32.43 31.49 -27.15
C THR A 148 -33.35 32.31 -28.07
N ARG A 149 -34.07 33.29 -27.51
CA ARG A 149 -34.67 34.39 -28.28
C ARG A 149 -33.93 35.68 -27.96
N SER A 150 -33.24 36.17 -28.98
CA SER A 150 -32.60 37.48 -29.07
C SER A 150 -33.57 38.62 -28.73
N SER A 151 -33.09 39.64 -28.01
CA SER A 151 -33.75 40.96 -27.86
C SER A 151 -32.71 42.08 -28.06
N PRO A 152 -33.09 43.22 -28.67
CA PRO A 152 -32.18 44.22 -29.23
C PRO A 152 -31.72 45.27 -28.19
N PRO A 153 -30.73 46.14 -28.52
CA PRO A 153 -30.16 47.10 -27.55
C PRO A 153 -31.06 48.33 -27.35
N PRO A 154 -30.94 49.03 -26.20
CA PRO A 154 -31.65 50.29 -25.96
C PRO A 154 -30.97 51.46 -26.69
N ALA A 155 -31.80 52.35 -27.23
CA ALA A 155 -31.40 53.58 -27.91
C ALA A 155 -30.88 54.64 -26.94
N SER A 156 -29.88 55.40 -27.39
CA SER A 156 -29.32 56.58 -26.73
C SER A 156 -30.31 57.75 -26.66
N LYS A 157 -30.25 58.49 -25.56
CA LYS A 157 -30.39 59.95 -25.52
C LYS A 157 -29.39 60.50 -24.51
#